data_AF-T0ZMN5-F1
#
_entry.id   AF-T0ZMN5-F1
#
_cell.length_a   1.000
_cell.length_b   1.000
_cell.length_c   1.000
_cell.angle_alpha   90.00
_cell.angle_beta   90.00
_cell.angle_gamma   90.00
#
_symmetry.space_group_name_H-M   'P 1'
#
loop_
_entity.id
_entity.type
_entity.pdbx_description
1 polymer ?
#
loop_
_entity_poly.entity_id
_entity_poly.type
_entity_poly.pdbx_seq_one_letter_code
_entity_poly.pdbx_strand_id
1 'polypeptide(L)'
;FRLLDPALPSLPGCEGLPDITLDAASFAALALPVERVFITENETNFLAFPEVADAIVVFGAGYGWEALSRASWLHRCHLHYWGDIDTHGFAILDQLRDYFPNAASFLMDRETLLAHRSHWGEEPDPARHDLARLTPEEAAVYDDLRFDRHQPRLRLEQER
;
A
#
# COMPACT_ATOMS: atom_id res chain seq x y z
N PHE A 1 -12.38 -3.11 -0.55
CA PHE A 1 -11.45 -4.06 -1.18
C PHE A 1 -12.10 -4.61 -2.44
N ARG A 2 -11.32 -5.15 -3.36
CA ARG A 2 -11.80 -5.82 -4.57
C ARG A 2 -11.07 -7.15 -4.71
N LEU A 3 -11.79 -8.22 -5.05
CA LEU A 3 -11.15 -9.45 -5.51
C LEU A 3 -10.46 -9.16 -6.85
N LEU A 4 -9.23 -9.59 -7.04
CA LEU A 4 -8.50 -9.37 -8.30
C LEU A 4 -8.47 -10.60 -9.20
N ASP A 5 -8.87 -11.76 -8.67
CA ASP A 5 -8.86 -13.02 -9.40
C ASP A 5 -10.25 -13.36 -9.94
N PRO A 6 -10.46 -13.36 -11.27
CA PRO A 6 -11.73 -13.75 -11.90
C PRO A 6 -12.12 -15.21 -11.65
N ALA A 7 -11.19 -16.08 -11.26
CA ALA A 7 -11.46 -17.48 -10.94
C ALA A 7 -12.09 -17.66 -9.55
N LEU A 8 -12.02 -16.65 -8.70
CA LEU A 8 -12.61 -16.71 -7.36
C LEU A 8 -14.12 -16.41 -7.39
N PRO A 9 -14.91 -17.01 -6.46
CA PRO A 9 -16.33 -16.71 -6.37
C PRO A 9 -16.58 -15.23 -6.09
N SER A 10 -17.18 -14.54 -7.06
CA SER A 10 -17.66 -13.17 -6.90
C SER A 10 -19.01 -13.14 -6.16
N LEU A 11 -19.50 -11.93 -5.84
CA LEU A 11 -20.79 -11.74 -5.16
C LEU A 11 -21.95 -12.14 -6.10
N PRO A 12 -22.91 -12.98 -5.63
CA PRO A 12 -24.06 -13.37 -6.44
C PRO A 12 -24.84 -12.17 -6.97
N GLY A 13 -25.06 -12.12 -8.28
CA GLY A 13 -25.81 -11.06 -8.96
C GLY A 13 -24.95 -9.87 -9.44
N CYS A 14 -23.65 -9.87 -9.14
CA CYS A 14 -22.70 -8.92 -9.72
C CYS A 14 -22.07 -9.51 -10.98
N GLU A 15 -21.98 -8.71 -12.05
CA GLU A 15 -21.10 -9.01 -13.19
C GLU A 15 -19.67 -8.54 -12.87
N GLY A 16 -18.68 -9.38 -13.11
CA GLY A 16 -17.27 -9.06 -12.85
C GLY A 16 -16.88 -9.06 -11.36
N LEU A 17 -15.86 -8.26 -11.04
CA LEU A 17 -15.23 -8.16 -9.72
C LEU A 17 -15.62 -6.82 -9.06
N PRO A 18 -16.70 -6.78 -8.25
CA PRO A 18 -17.19 -5.53 -7.68
C PRO A 18 -16.29 -5.03 -6.55
N ASP A 19 -16.38 -3.72 -6.29
CA ASP A 19 -15.82 -3.11 -5.09
C ASP A 19 -16.70 -3.43 -3.87
N ILE A 20 -16.07 -3.97 -2.82
CA ILE A 20 -16.74 -4.43 -1.61
C ILE A 20 -16.25 -3.61 -0.41
N THR A 21 -17.20 -2.99 0.28
CA THR A 21 -16.96 -2.30 1.56
C THR A 21 -17.60 -3.10 2.69
N LEU A 22 -16.80 -3.41 3.71
CA LEU A 22 -17.23 -4.11 4.92
C LEU A 22 -16.81 -3.31 6.14
N ASP A 23 -17.52 -3.49 7.25
CA ASP A 23 -17.00 -3.09 8.55
C ASP A 23 -15.79 -3.96 8.94
N ALA A 24 -15.01 -3.50 9.92
CA ALA A 24 -13.79 -4.17 10.35
C ALA A 24 -14.01 -5.60 10.87
N ALA A 25 -15.12 -5.86 11.56
CA ALA A 25 -15.40 -7.19 12.10
C ALA A 25 -15.75 -8.18 10.98
N SER A 26 -16.57 -7.73 10.02
CA SER A 26 -16.91 -8.51 8.83
C SER A 26 -15.68 -8.81 7.97
N PHE A 27 -14.79 -7.84 7.76
CA PHE A 27 -13.54 -8.04 7.02
C PHE A 27 -12.59 -9.01 7.75
N ALA A 28 -12.46 -8.88 9.08
CA ALA A 28 -11.62 -9.76 9.89
C ALA A 28 -12.08 -11.22 9.88
N ALA A 29 -13.39 -11.46 9.69
CA ALA A 29 -13.97 -12.80 9.62
C ALA A 29 -13.87 -13.47 8.24
N LEU A 30 -13.34 -12.78 7.22
CA LEU A 30 -13.23 -13.33 5.87
C LEU A 30 -12.32 -14.57 5.82
N ALA A 31 -12.77 -15.57 5.05
CA ALA A 31 -12.01 -16.77 4.73
C ALA A 31 -11.82 -16.86 3.22
N LEU A 32 -10.96 -15.99 2.67
CA LEU A 32 -10.66 -15.95 1.25
C LEU A 32 -9.48 -16.89 0.92
N PRO A 33 -9.57 -17.68 -0.17
CA PRO A 33 -8.47 -18.51 -0.67
C PRO A 33 -7.50 -17.64 -1.51
N VAL A 34 -6.93 -16.61 -0.89
CA VAL A 34 -6.00 -15.67 -1.53
C VAL A 34 -4.63 -15.75 -0.86
N GLU A 35 -3.59 -15.58 -1.65
CA GLU A 35 -2.20 -15.59 -1.22
C GLU A 35 -1.60 -14.19 -1.19
N ARG A 36 -2.12 -13.26 -1.99
CA ARG A 36 -1.55 -11.92 -2.19
C ARG A 36 -2.55 -10.83 -1.82
N VAL A 37 -2.09 -9.82 -1.08
CA VAL A 37 -2.92 -8.68 -0.69
C VAL A 37 -2.15 -7.41 -1.01
N PHE A 38 -2.71 -6.61 -1.90
CA PHE A 38 -2.20 -5.28 -2.21
C PHE A 38 -2.96 -4.26 -1.39
N ILE A 39 -2.26 -3.37 -0.70
CA ILE A 39 -2.84 -2.26 0.08
C ILE A 39 -2.38 -0.98 -0.60
N THR A 40 -3.31 -0.15 -1.06
CA THR A 40 -3.02 1.13 -1.71
C THR A 40 -3.73 2.26 -0.99
N GLU A 41 -3.07 3.41 -0.89
CA GLU A 41 -3.64 4.64 -0.33
C GLU A 41 -4.33 5.52 -1.36
N ASN A 42 -4.09 5.23 -2.64
CA ASN A 42 -4.61 6.01 -3.73
C ASN A 42 -5.84 5.35 -4.36
N GLU A 43 -6.94 6.09 -4.43
CA GLU A 43 -8.21 5.62 -4.97
C GLU A 43 -8.13 5.34 -6.48
N THR A 44 -7.41 6.18 -7.24
CA THR A 44 -7.17 5.95 -8.67
C THR A 44 -6.41 4.65 -8.89
N ASN A 45 -5.37 4.40 -8.10
CA ASN A 45 -4.59 3.15 -8.17
C ASN A 45 -5.45 1.93 -7.79
N PHE A 46 -6.33 2.07 -6.80
CA PHE A 46 -7.28 1.03 -6.43
C PHE A 46 -8.25 0.71 -7.58
N LEU A 47 -8.83 1.73 -8.20
CA LEU A 47 -9.83 1.56 -9.24
C LEU A 47 -9.22 0.99 -10.54
N ALA A 48 -8.00 1.39 -10.87
CA ALA A 48 -7.25 0.96 -12.04
C ALA A 48 -6.42 -0.31 -11.81
N PHE A 49 -6.45 -0.90 -10.61
CA PHE A 49 -5.62 -2.06 -10.29
C PHE A 49 -5.97 -3.25 -11.21
N PRO A 50 -4.97 -3.89 -11.86
CA PRO A 50 -5.22 -4.98 -12.80
C PRO A 50 -5.67 -6.27 -12.10
N GLU A 51 -6.26 -7.18 -12.88
CA GLU A 51 -6.55 -8.53 -12.42
C GLU A 51 -5.26 -9.30 -12.09
N VAL A 52 -5.27 -10.00 -10.96
CA VAL A 52 -4.15 -10.77 -10.42
C VAL A 52 -4.72 -12.02 -9.74
N ALA A 53 -4.23 -13.20 -10.15
CA ALA A 53 -4.65 -14.49 -9.58
C ALA A 53 -4.43 -14.55 -8.07
N ASP A 54 -5.27 -15.25 -7.32
CA ASP A 54 -5.18 -15.45 -5.86
C ASP A 54 -4.94 -14.17 -5.05
N ALA A 55 -5.46 -13.03 -5.52
CA ALA A 55 -5.16 -11.73 -4.92
C ALA A 55 -6.40 -10.88 -4.66
N ILE A 56 -6.23 -9.93 -3.74
CA ILE A 56 -7.16 -8.81 -3.55
C ILE A 56 -6.38 -7.50 -3.51
N VAL A 57 -7.08 -6.41 -3.79
CA VAL A 57 -6.62 -5.05 -3.47
C VAL A 57 -7.50 -4.45 -2.38
N VAL A 58 -6.87 -3.82 -1.39
CA VAL A 58 -7.50 -3.12 -0.28
C VAL A 58 -7.14 -1.64 -0.42
N PHE A 59 -8.17 -0.81 -0.54
CA PHE A 59 -7.99 0.63 -0.37
C PHE A 59 -7.90 0.94 1.12
N GLY A 60 -6.77 1.49 1.57
CA GLY A 60 -6.52 1.84 2.96
C GLY A 60 -6.08 3.30 3.06
N ALA A 61 -6.82 4.14 3.78
CA ALA A 61 -6.60 5.58 3.86
C ALA A 61 -5.43 6.00 4.76
N GLY A 62 -4.31 5.26 4.74
CA GLY A 62 -3.06 5.60 5.43
C GLY A 62 -3.03 5.48 6.95
N TYR A 63 -4.18 5.40 7.62
CA TYR A 63 -4.29 5.32 9.07
C TYR A 63 -5.38 4.33 9.49
N GLY A 64 -5.20 3.68 10.66
CA GLY A 64 -6.19 2.75 11.22
C GLY A 64 -5.86 1.27 11.06
N TRP A 65 -4.57 0.91 11.01
CA TRP A 65 -4.11 -0.48 10.97
C TRP A 65 -4.63 -1.36 12.11
N GLU A 66 -5.08 -0.79 13.23
CA GLU A 66 -5.71 -1.53 14.32
C GLU A 66 -6.96 -2.31 13.87
N ALA A 67 -7.77 -1.75 12.96
CA ALA A 67 -8.92 -2.46 12.42
C ALA A 67 -8.48 -3.61 11.51
N LEU A 68 -7.44 -3.37 10.71
CA LEU A 68 -6.88 -4.34 9.79
C LEU A 68 -6.14 -5.47 10.52
N SER A 69 -5.48 -5.19 11.64
CA SER A 69 -4.72 -6.18 12.42
C SER A 69 -5.62 -7.23 13.08
N ARG A 70 -6.93 -6.94 13.24
CA ARG A 70 -7.93 -7.94 13.66
C ARG A 70 -8.14 -9.02 12.60
N ALA A 71 -7.86 -8.73 11.32
CA ALA A 71 -7.90 -9.69 10.23
C ALA A 71 -6.67 -10.59 10.24
N SER A 72 -6.61 -11.50 11.22
CA SER A 72 -5.48 -12.42 11.42
C SER A 72 -5.12 -13.25 10.17
N TRP A 73 -6.08 -13.44 9.27
CA TRP A 73 -5.90 -14.11 8.00
C TRP A 73 -4.89 -13.39 7.08
N LEU A 74 -4.63 -12.10 7.25
CA LEU A 74 -3.62 -11.38 6.49
C LEU A 74 -2.19 -11.87 6.80
N HIS A 75 -1.93 -12.39 8.00
CA HIS A 75 -0.57 -12.86 8.35
C HIS A 75 -0.09 -14.07 7.54
N ARG A 76 -1.00 -14.81 6.88
CA ARG A 76 -0.62 -15.90 5.96
C ARG A 76 -0.42 -15.44 4.51
N CYS A 77 -0.75 -14.19 4.19
CA CYS A 77 -0.67 -13.65 2.85
C CYS A 77 0.63 -12.87 2.64
N HIS A 78 1.04 -12.76 1.38
CA HIS A 78 2.06 -11.80 0.94
C HIS A 78 1.42 -10.42 0.86
N LEU A 79 1.76 -9.56 1.83
CA LEU A 79 1.25 -8.20 1.91
C LEU A 79 2.17 -7.26 1.14
N HIS A 80 1.60 -6.53 0.19
CA HIS A 80 2.26 -5.51 -0.60
C HIS A 80 1.61 -4.17 -0.29
N TYR A 81 2.39 -3.20 0.18
CA TYR A 81 1.92 -1.85 0.44
C TYR A 81 2.41 -0.91 -0.65
N TRP A 82 1.48 -0.15 -1.23
CA TRP A 82 1.69 0.78 -2.32
C TRP A 82 1.25 2.17 -1.87
N GLY A 83 2.21 2.92 -1.32
CA GLY A 83 2.06 4.34 -1.01
C GLY A 83 2.86 5.21 -1.98
N ASP A 84 2.69 6.52 -1.86
CA ASP A 84 3.50 7.50 -2.58
C ASP A 84 4.97 7.43 -2.15
N ILE A 85 5.89 7.80 -3.06
CA ILE A 85 7.30 7.95 -2.68
C ILE A 85 7.47 9.38 -2.13
N ASP A 86 7.12 9.53 -0.87
CA ASP A 86 7.35 10.71 -0.03
C ASP A 86 7.63 10.30 1.43
N THR A 87 7.83 11.27 2.32
CA THR A 87 8.16 10.95 3.71
C THR A 87 6.99 10.36 4.50
N HIS A 88 5.75 10.67 4.15
CA HIS A 88 4.56 10.10 4.77
C HIS A 88 4.29 8.66 4.32
N GLY A 89 4.43 8.33 3.04
CA GLY A 89 4.24 6.98 2.52
C GLY A 89 5.17 5.98 3.21
N PHE A 90 6.44 6.35 3.43
CA PHE A 90 7.35 5.53 4.24
C PHE A 90 6.96 5.47 5.73
N ALA A 91 6.46 6.56 6.32
CA ALA A 91 6.00 6.56 7.70
C ALA A 91 4.77 5.65 7.90
N ILE A 92 3.90 5.56 6.90
CA ILE A 92 2.73 4.71 6.90
C ILE A 92 3.12 3.23 6.71
N LEU A 93 4.09 2.95 5.83
CA LEU A 93 4.71 1.61 5.73
C LEU A 93 5.34 1.17 7.06
N ASP A 94 6.08 2.06 7.73
CA ASP A 94 6.67 1.77 9.04
C ASP A 94 5.60 1.42 10.08
N GLN A 95 4.48 2.16 10.12
CA GLN A 95 3.35 1.87 10.99
C GLN A 95 2.65 0.57 10.63
N LEU A 96 2.48 0.26 9.34
CA LEU A 96 1.89 -1.00 8.88
C LEU A 96 2.73 -2.19 9.38
N ARG A 97 4.07 -2.07 9.31
CA ARG A 97 4.99 -3.12 9.76
C ARG A 97 5.03 -3.34 11.26
N ASP A 98 4.48 -2.43 12.06
CA ASP A 98 4.24 -2.68 13.49
C ASP A 98 3.23 -3.83 13.69
N TYR A 99 2.25 -3.95 12.79
CA TYR A 99 1.24 -5.01 12.79
C TYR A 99 1.60 -6.17 11.86
N PHE A 100 2.20 -5.89 10.71
CA PHE A 100 2.54 -6.88 9.67
C PHE A 100 4.02 -6.78 9.30
N PRO A 101 4.94 -7.34 10.10
CA PRO A 101 6.38 -7.18 9.90
C PRO A 101 6.90 -7.65 8.53
N ASN A 102 6.17 -8.55 7.87
CA ASN A 102 6.54 -9.11 6.56
C ASN A 102 5.95 -8.32 5.37
N ALA A 103 5.27 -7.19 5.61
CA ALA A 103 4.74 -6.36 4.53
C ALA A 103 5.88 -5.79 3.66
N ALA A 104 5.81 -6.00 2.35
CA ALA A 104 6.75 -5.47 1.38
C ALA A 104 6.23 -4.16 0.81
N SER A 105 7.11 -3.18 0.59
CA SER A 105 6.77 -2.05 -0.27
C SER A 105 6.61 -2.50 -1.73
N PHE A 106 5.75 -1.82 -2.48
CA PHE A 106 5.48 -2.08 -3.89
C PHE A 106 5.62 -0.78 -4.67
N LEU A 107 6.53 -0.76 -5.65
CA LEU A 107 6.86 0.43 -6.46
C LEU A 107 7.32 1.64 -5.64
N MET A 108 7.91 1.43 -4.46
CA MET A 108 8.46 2.48 -3.60
C MET A 108 9.99 2.50 -3.56
N ASP A 109 10.65 1.94 -4.58
CA ASP A 109 12.10 1.86 -4.64
C ASP A 109 12.73 3.08 -5.35
N ARG A 110 14.06 3.16 -5.24
CA ARG A 110 14.85 4.24 -5.84
C ARG A 110 14.76 4.28 -7.36
N GLU A 111 14.68 3.12 -8.01
CA GLU A 111 14.58 3.04 -9.46
C GLU A 111 13.29 3.67 -9.94
N THR A 112 12.17 3.31 -9.29
CA THR A 112 10.85 3.89 -9.53
C THR A 112 10.86 5.39 -9.31
N LEU A 113 11.44 5.87 -8.20
CA LEU A 113 11.56 7.31 -7.93
C LEU A 113 12.28 8.06 -9.06
N LEU A 114 13.43 7.54 -9.51
CA LEU A 114 14.27 8.21 -10.49
C LEU A 114 13.73 8.10 -11.92
N ALA A 115 13.03 7.01 -12.26
CA ALA A 115 12.41 6.83 -13.56
C ALA A 115 11.30 7.85 -13.83
N HIS A 116 10.62 8.33 -12.79
CA HIS A 116 9.45 9.22 -12.89
C HIS A 116 9.75 10.67 -12.48
N ARG A 117 10.97 11.15 -12.74
CA ARG A 117 11.40 12.54 -12.44
C ARG A 117 10.47 13.62 -12.99
N SER A 118 9.83 13.40 -14.13
CA SER A 118 8.87 14.34 -14.72
C SER A 118 7.59 14.53 -13.89
N HIS A 119 7.32 13.62 -12.96
CA HIS A 119 6.13 13.61 -12.10
C HIS A 119 6.45 14.02 -10.66
N TRP A 120 7.70 14.42 -10.37
CA TRP A 120 8.07 14.91 -9.05
C TRP A 120 7.31 16.19 -8.69
N GLY A 121 6.70 16.17 -7.51
CA GLY A 121 6.03 17.29 -6.89
C GLY A 121 6.70 17.69 -5.57
N GLU A 122 5.95 18.45 -4.78
CA GLU A 122 6.38 18.92 -3.46
C GLU A 122 5.43 18.43 -2.37
N GLU A 123 5.98 17.82 -1.33
CA GLU A 123 5.31 17.44 -0.09
C GLU A 123 5.13 18.69 0.81
N PRO A 124 3.90 19.07 1.19
CA PRO A 124 3.69 20.28 1.97
C PRO A 124 4.37 20.28 3.34
N ASP A 125 4.34 19.15 4.04
CA ASP A 125 4.80 19.02 5.44
C ASP A 125 5.60 17.72 5.66
N PRO A 126 6.88 17.64 5.24
CA PRO A 126 7.62 16.37 5.31
C PRO A 126 7.84 15.85 6.73
N ALA A 127 7.58 14.55 6.93
CA ALA A 127 7.94 13.81 8.13
C ALA A 127 9.46 13.57 8.20
N ARG A 128 10.08 13.95 9.33
CA ARG A 128 11.55 13.88 9.53
C ARG A 128 11.98 13.04 10.74
N HIS A 129 11.14 12.10 11.19
CA HIS A 129 11.46 11.22 12.31
C HIS A 129 12.12 9.92 11.82
N ASP A 130 12.78 9.18 12.71
CA ASP A 130 13.39 7.91 12.34
C ASP A 130 12.33 6.81 12.19
N LEU A 131 12.43 6.04 11.11
CA LEU A 131 11.53 4.94 10.76
C LEU A 131 12.29 3.61 10.94
N ALA A 132 12.06 2.95 12.06
CA ALA A 132 12.89 1.83 12.53
C ALA A 132 12.58 0.49 11.83
N ARG A 133 11.46 0.37 11.12
CA ARG A 133 11.00 -0.85 10.45
C ARG A 133 11.20 -0.82 8.93
N LEU A 134 11.92 0.17 8.40
CA LEU A 134 12.32 0.20 7.00
C LEU A 134 13.47 -0.79 6.74
N THR A 135 13.47 -1.39 5.56
CA THR A 135 14.65 -2.11 5.04
C THR A 135 15.78 -1.12 4.73
N PRO A 136 17.04 -1.57 4.60
CA PRO A 136 18.14 -0.69 4.24
C PRO A 136 17.91 0.06 2.92
N GLU A 137 17.30 -0.59 1.94
CA GLU A 137 16.99 -0.01 0.62
C GLU A 137 15.92 1.08 0.73
N GLU A 138 14.84 0.83 1.48
CA GLU A 138 13.78 1.82 1.71
C GLU A 138 14.29 2.98 2.57
N ALA A 139 15.08 2.71 3.60
CA ALA A 139 15.70 3.73 4.43
C ALA A 139 16.61 4.66 3.61
N ALA A 140 17.31 4.13 2.60
CA ALA A 140 18.12 4.94 1.69
C ALA A 140 17.27 5.89 0.84
N VAL A 141 16.10 5.44 0.35
CA VAL A 141 15.15 6.30 -0.37
C VAL A 141 14.56 7.34 0.58
N TYR A 142 14.11 6.92 1.76
CA TYR A 142 13.60 7.81 2.80
C TYR A 142 14.62 8.88 3.20
N ASP A 143 15.91 8.53 3.28
CA ASP A 143 17.01 9.46 3.52
C ASP A 143 17.19 10.46 2.38
N ASP A 144 17.11 10.01 1.12
CA ASP A 144 17.18 10.88 -0.05
C ASP A 144 16.04 11.93 -0.01
N LEU A 145 14.85 11.54 0.45
CA LEU A 145 13.67 12.40 0.62
C LEU A 145 13.81 13.35 1.81
N ARG A 146 14.01 12.83 3.04
CA ARG A 146 13.98 13.62 4.29
C ARG A 146 15.11 14.64 4.41
N PHE A 147 16.21 14.41 3.69
CA PHE A 147 17.36 15.32 3.62
C PHE A 147 17.43 16.11 2.31
N ASP A 148 16.35 16.14 1.53
CA ASP A 148 16.22 16.99 0.36
C ASP A 148 17.36 16.78 -0.66
N ARG A 149 17.85 15.54 -0.83
CA ARG A 149 19.07 15.25 -1.63
C ARG A 149 18.89 15.44 -3.14
N HIS A 150 17.65 15.40 -3.61
CA HIS A 150 17.29 15.58 -5.02
C HIS A 150 16.62 16.93 -5.28
N GLN A 151 15.62 17.28 -4.49
CA GLN A 151 15.00 18.61 -4.45
C GLN A 151 14.34 18.82 -3.08
N PRO A 152 14.05 20.08 -2.70
CA PRO A 152 13.31 20.37 -1.48
C PRO A 152 11.93 19.71 -1.49
N ARG A 153 11.61 18.99 -0.42
CA ARG A 153 10.30 18.39 -0.16
C ARG A 153 9.84 17.47 -1.29
N LEU A 154 10.74 16.67 -1.84
CA LEU A 154 10.41 15.80 -2.96
C LEU A 154 9.24 14.85 -2.60
N ARG A 155 8.24 14.77 -3.49
CA ARG A 155 7.20 13.74 -3.49
C ARG A 155 6.98 13.19 -4.89
N LEU A 156 6.73 11.90 -5.00
CA LEU A 156 6.19 11.30 -6.22
C LEU A 156 4.84 10.64 -5.90
N GLU A 157 3.78 11.31 -6.36
CA GLU A 157 2.41 10.78 -6.39
C GLU A 157 2.35 9.60 -7.37
N GLN A 158 1.89 8.45 -6.93
CA GLN A 158 1.92 7.20 -7.71
C GLN A 158 0.71 7.04 -8.66
N GLU A 159 -0.23 7.98 -8.66
CA GLU A 159 -1.40 7.97 -9.55
C GLU A 159 -1.24 8.79 -10.84
N ARG A 160 -0.07 9.37 -11.09
CA ARG A 160 0.16 10.39 -12.13
C ARG A 160 1.23 10.05 -13.16
#